data_AF-A0A7C4HIX1-F1
#
_entry.id   AF-A0A7C4HIX1-F1
#
_cell.length_a   1.000
_cell.length_b   1.000
_cell.length_c   1.000
_cell.angle_alpha   90.00
_cell.angle_beta   90.00
_cell.angle_gamma   90.00
#
_symmetry.space_group_name_H-M   'P 1'
#
loop_
_entity.id
_entity.type
_entity.pdbx_description
1 polymer ?
#
loop_
_entity_poly.entity_id
_entity_poly.type
_entity_poly.pdbx_seq_one_letter_code
_entity_poly.pdbx_strand_id
1 'polypeptide(L)'
;MKLIIVSDLHFGDVDCRFDLESFFQTLEEAKAFNPPPDFLVLLGDIFDFSVGTYQEAFTKAQPFFKALDGRVKDIIYVPGNHDGDFWHLIDNQINVLKPIEGGKPPKPLMMTSPGVLVDGPEGFNLYWTKPGLMNYQEESRRPDRYGLFIDALVSGERISQTLDRLKEGKGDRPPRFWVAYPNLYLVTPDETILLTHGHYLETWWALGGEVVSRLLPECFSREEIENSNLEINDDGLQPSIYDMVGFNYPLSQLVCSGIGQAGRLCKFAKTVQAQAKENDTSVIGRIIKKLPDAAARSFTSPRAGTLDKLKSGAVKNVAAAVAGGVNLVAGLALKKPKSARGREYMFDQPEDEDRL
;
A
#
# COMPACT_ATOMS: atom_id res chain seq x y z
N MET A 1 -7.96 17.24 -22.41
CA MET A 1 -7.55 16.11 -21.55
C MET A 1 -7.03 16.69 -20.28
N LYS A 2 -7.53 16.25 -19.12
CA LYS A 2 -7.06 16.78 -17.84
C LYS A 2 -6.95 15.65 -16.83
N LEU A 3 -5.74 15.51 -16.31
CA LEU A 3 -5.38 14.60 -15.23
C LEU A 3 -5.07 15.46 -14.01
N ILE A 4 -5.63 15.11 -12.86
CA ILE A 4 -5.22 15.68 -11.57
C ILE A 4 -4.56 14.57 -10.78
N ILE A 5 -3.38 14.80 -10.22
CA ILE A 5 -2.67 13.82 -9.38
C ILE A 5 -2.50 14.43 -7.99
N VAL A 6 -2.88 13.69 -6.97
CA VAL A 6 -2.81 14.10 -5.55
C VAL A 6 -2.26 12.94 -4.73
N SER A 7 -1.43 13.20 -3.73
CA SER A 7 -0.84 12.20 -2.84
C SER A 7 -0.78 12.74 -1.40
N ASP A 8 -0.46 11.86 -0.44
CA ASP A 8 -0.09 12.21 0.94
C ASP A 8 -1.17 13.02 1.69
N LEU A 9 -2.44 12.64 1.56
CA LEU A 9 -3.55 13.30 2.27
C LEU A 9 -3.65 12.84 3.73
N HIS A 10 -3.18 11.63 4.06
CA HIS A 10 -3.12 11.05 5.40
C HIS A 10 -4.40 11.23 6.25
N PHE A 11 -5.58 11.03 5.65
CA PHE A 11 -6.83 11.07 6.40
C PHE A 11 -6.85 10.00 7.48
N GLY A 12 -6.79 10.41 8.74
CA GLY A 12 -6.67 9.50 9.88
C GLY A 12 -5.62 9.97 10.87
N ASP A 13 -4.51 10.53 10.38
CA ASP A 13 -3.47 11.10 11.24
C ASP A 13 -4.02 12.31 12.00
N VAL A 14 -3.67 12.40 13.28
CA VAL A 14 -3.96 13.54 14.16
C VAL A 14 -3.09 14.74 13.81
N ASP A 15 -1.91 14.50 13.24
CA ASP A 15 -0.96 15.53 12.82
C ASP A 15 -1.17 15.95 11.35
N CYS A 16 -2.14 15.34 10.65
CA CYS A 16 -2.47 15.68 9.27
C CYS A 16 -2.86 17.18 9.19
N ARG A 17 -2.11 17.93 8.38
CA ARG A 17 -2.31 19.37 8.15
C ARG A 17 -3.03 19.66 6.84
N PHE A 18 -3.61 18.64 6.21
CA PHE A 18 -4.34 18.82 4.96
C PHE A 18 -5.54 19.74 5.21
N ASP A 19 -5.50 20.90 4.56
CA ASP A 19 -6.59 21.86 4.60
C ASP A 19 -7.46 21.67 3.35
N LEU A 20 -8.62 21.07 3.60
CA LEU A 20 -9.60 20.74 2.58
C LEU A 20 -10.11 21.97 1.82
N GLU A 21 -10.35 23.07 2.52
CA GLU A 21 -10.95 24.27 1.94
C GLU A 21 -9.95 24.93 0.99
N SER A 22 -8.73 25.17 1.46
CA SER A 22 -7.64 25.71 0.65
C SER A 22 -7.33 24.82 -0.57
N PHE A 23 -7.38 23.49 -0.41
CA PHE A 23 -7.17 22.56 -1.51
C PHE A 23 -8.21 22.73 -2.63
N PHE A 24 -9.51 22.69 -2.29
CA PHE A 24 -10.56 22.85 -3.29
C PHE A 24 -10.60 24.26 -3.88
N GLN A 25 -10.33 25.29 -3.08
CA GLN A 25 -10.21 26.66 -3.59
C GLN A 25 -9.10 26.75 -4.66
N THR A 26 -7.93 26.18 -4.39
CA THR A 26 -6.80 26.15 -5.34
C THR A 26 -7.20 25.47 -6.65
N LEU A 27 -7.92 24.33 -6.58
CA LEU A 27 -8.38 23.63 -7.76
C LEU A 27 -9.43 24.41 -8.56
N GLU A 28 -10.34 25.12 -7.89
CA GLU A 28 -11.34 25.97 -8.57
C GLU A 28 -10.69 27.19 -9.24
N GLU A 29 -9.74 27.84 -8.57
CA GLU A 29 -8.97 28.96 -9.13
C GLU A 29 -8.18 28.53 -10.37
N ALA A 30 -7.60 27.32 -10.34
CA ALA A 30 -6.93 26.70 -11.49
C ALA A 30 -7.92 26.21 -12.58
N LYS A 31 -9.24 26.36 -12.38
CA LYS A 31 -10.30 25.80 -13.22
C LYS A 31 -10.11 24.31 -13.46
N ALA A 32 -9.57 23.59 -12.48
CA ALA A 32 -9.20 22.18 -12.61
C ALA A 32 -10.43 21.30 -12.89
N PHE A 33 -11.63 21.69 -12.43
CA PHE A 33 -12.87 20.96 -12.69
C PHE A 33 -13.69 21.49 -13.89
N ASN A 34 -13.18 22.48 -14.65
CA ASN A 34 -13.89 23.00 -15.82
C ASN A 34 -13.01 22.99 -17.10
N PRO A 35 -13.26 22.09 -18.06
CA PRO A 35 -14.16 20.94 -17.95
C PRO A 35 -13.67 19.93 -16.88
N PRO A 36 -14.54 19.03 -16.39
CA PRO A 36 -14.16 18.01 -15.42
C PRO A 36 -12.96 17.18 -15.90
N PRO A 37 -12.01 16.84 -15.01
CA PRO A 37 -10.90 15.98 -15.37
C PRO A 37 -11.41 14.60 -15.78
N ASP A 38 -10.68 14.00 -16.73
CA ASP A 38 -10.96 12.65 -17.18
C ASP A 38 -10.61 11.66 -16.07
N PHE A 39 -9.50 11.89 -15.35
CA PHE A 39 -9.11 11.14 -14.18
C PHE A 39 -8.58 12.04 -13.05
N LEU A 40 -8.95 11.70 -11.80
CA LEU A 40 -8.25 12.09 -10.59
C LEU A 40 -7.44 10.90 -10.10
N VAL A 41 -6.12 11.02 -10.05
CA VAL A 41 -5.22 10.01 -9.49
C VAL A 41 -4.95 10.36 -8.02
N LEU A 42 -5.27 9.41 -7.15
CA LEU A 42 -4.94 9.43 -5.74
C LEU A 42 -3.74 8.51 -5.53
N LEU A 43 -2.55 9.10 -5.49
CA LEU A 43 -1.24 8.44 -5.62
C LEU A 43 -0.60 8.12 -4.26
N GLY A 44 -1.26 7.34 -3.43
CA GLY A 44 -0.73 6.81 -2.18
C GLY A 44 -0.98 7.70 -0.97
N ASP A 45 -0.98 7.05 0.20
CA ASP A 45 -1.10 7.65 1.52
C ASP A 45 -2.25 8.66 1.62
N ILE A 46 -3.40 8.26 1.08
CA ILE A 46 -4.63 9.05 1.13
C ILE A 46 -5.30 8.87 2.48
N PHE A 47 -5.37 7.63 2.94
CA PHE A 47 -5.78 7.30 4.30
C PHE A 47 -4.55 6.96 5.14
N ASP A 48 -4.66 7.20 6.44
CA ASP A 48 -3.67 6.74 7.39
C ASP A 48 -4.23 5.65 8.31
N PHE A 49 -4.21 4.42 7.81
CA PHE A 49 -4.59 3.23 8.59
C PHE A 49 -3.47 2.76 9.52
N SER A 50 -2.26 3.28 9.34
CA SER A 50 -1.14 2.97 10.21
C SER A 50 -1.36 3.48 11.62
N VAL A 51 -2.00 4.64 11.75
CA VAL A 51 -2.23 5.27 13.06
C VAL A 51 -3.70 5.42 13.38
N GLY A 52 -4.55 5.61 12.37
CA GLY A 52 -5.99 5.78 12.54
C GLY A 52 -6.73 4.46 12.52
N THR A 53 -7.83 4.38 13.27
CA THR A 53 -8.82 3.32 13.00
C THR A 53 -9.47 3.58 11.64
N TYR A 54 -10.00 2.54 10.97
CA TYR A 54 -10.76 2.75 9.73
C TYR A 54 -11.90 3.76 9.93
N GLN A 55 -12.61 3.69 11.06
CA GLN A 55 -13.69 4.63 11.36
C GLN A 55 -13.22 6.09 11.36
N GLU A 56 -12.10 6.39 12.03
CA GLU A 56 -11.53 7.74 12.09
C GLU A 56 -11.10 8.22 10.70
N ALA A 57 -10.36 7.38 9.97
CA ALA A 57 -9.83 7.68 8.65
C ALA A 57 -10.96 7.96 7.63
N PHE A 58 -11.96 7.08 7.53
CA PHE A 58 -13.11 7.28 6.66
C PHE A 58 -13.97 8.48 7.05
N THR A 59 -14.16 8.73 8.35
CA THR A 59 -14.92 9.90 8.81
C THR A 59 -14.22 11.20 8.40
N LYS A 60 -12.90 11.28 8.58
CA LYS A 60 -12.10 12.46 8.19
C LYS A 60 -12.05 12.66 6.67
N ALA A 61 -12.01 11.60 5.89
CA ALA A 61 -11.95 11.68 4.44
C ALA A 61 -13.31 12.00 3.79
N GLN A 62 -14.43 11.75 4.49
CA GLN A 62 -15.77 11.88 3.91
C GLN A 62 -16.04 13.25 3.27
N PRO A 63 -15.70 14.39 3.88
CA PRO A 63 -15.91 15.70 3.25
C PRO A 63 -15.16 15.86 1.92
N PHE A 64 -13.95 15.30 1.82
CA PHE A 64 -13.16 15.30 0.58
C PHE A 64 -13.85 14.50 -0.52
N PHE A 65 -14.21 13.24 -0.25
CA PHE A 65 -14.84 12.41 -1.27
C PHE A 65 -16.23 12.93 -1.68
N LYS A 66 -17.02 13.47 -0.75
CA LYS A 66 -18.30 14.13 -1.08
C LYS A 66 -18.11 15.34 -1.99
N ALA A 67 -17.05 16.12 -1.79
CA ALA A 67 -16.77 17.28 -2.64
C ALA A 67 -16.37 16.90 -4.08
N LEU A 68 -15.96 15.64 -4.32
CA LEU A 68 -15.66 15.13 -5.66
C LEU A 68 -16.91 14.70 -6.44
N ASP A 69 -18.06 14.54 -5.78
CA ASP A 69 -19.29 14.07 -6.43
C ASP A 69 -19.73 15.03 -7.54
N GLY A 70 -19.95 14.48 -8.73
CA GLY A 70 -20.26 15.25 -9.95
C GLY A 70 -19.13 16.13 -10.50
N ARG A 71 -17.96 16.22 -9.84
CA ARG A 71 -16.82 17.06 -10.28
C ARG A 71 -15.76 16.30 -11.05
N VAL A 72 -15.72 14.98 -10.92
CA VAL A 72 -14.74 14.09 -11.53
C VAL A 72 -15.47 12.92 -12.20
N LYS A 73 -15.00 12.47 -13.36
CA LYS A 73 -15.58 11.30 -14.03
C LYS A 73 -15.11 9.98 -13.42
N ASP A 74 -13.80 9.88 -13.22
CA ASP A 74 -13.11 8.67 -12.80
C ASP A 74 -11.98 8.98 -11.80
N ILE A 75 -11.81 8.09 -10.83
CA ILE A 75 -10.75 8.18 -9.83
C ILE A 75 -9.85 6.95 -9.95
N ILE A 76 -8.54 7.14 -10.09
CA ILE A 76 -7.56 6.06 -10.02
C ILE A 76 -6.89 6.12 -8.65
N TYR A 77 -7.11 5.11 -7.84
CA TYR A 77 -6.51 4.95 -6.52
C TYR A 77 -5.28 4.06 -6.60
N VAL A 78 -4.15 4.56 -6.13
CA VAL A 78 -2.90 3.82 -6.00
C VAL A 78 -2.53 3.78 -4.52
N PRO A 79 -2.70 2.65 -3.81
CA PRO A 79 -2.37 2.58 -2.40
C PRO A 79 -0.86 2.79 -2.13
N GLY A 80 -0.56 3.52 -1.06
CA GLY A 80 0.77 3.71 -0.46
C GLY A 80 1.03 2.72 0.67
N ASN A 81 2.00 3.01 1.54
CA ASN A 81 2.31 2.13 2.66
C ASN A 81 1.38 2.37 3.86
N HIS A 82 0.81 3.57 4.03
CA HIS A 82 -0.12 3.85 5.12
C HIS A 82 -1.54 3.32 4.88
N ASP A 83 -1.90 3.10 3.63
CA ASP A 83 -3.19 2.58 3.20
C ASP A 83 -3.07 1.34 2.30
N GLY A 84 -1.95 0.62 2.34
CA GLY A 84 -1.76 -0.62 1.56
C GLY A 84 -2.84 -1.68 1.80
N ASP A 85 -3.40 -1.73 3.02
CA ASP A 85 -4.58 -2.53 3.37
C ASP A 85 -5.76 -2.35 2.42
N PHE A 86 -5.90 -1.16 1.85
CA PHE A 86 -6.98 -0.83 0.94
C PHE A 86 -7.00 -1.78 -0.27
N TRP A 87 -5.84 -2.11 -0.83
CA TRP A 87 -5.72 -3.10 -1.89
C TRP A 87 -6.19 -4.48 -1.43
N HIS A 88 -5.74 -4.91 -0.26
CA HIS A 88 -6.06 -6.24 0.27
C HIS A 88 -7.55 -6.39 0.59
N LEU A 89 -8.21 -5.33 1.07
CA LEU A 89 -9.66 -5.33 1.28
C LEU A 89 -10.41 -5.52 -0.05
N ILE A 90 -9.97 -4.84 -1.11
CA ILE A 90 -10.55 -4.99 -2.46
C ILE A 90 -10.30 -6.40 -3.01
N ASP A 91 -9.07 -6.90 -2.91
CA ASP A 91 -8.69 -8.23 -3.38
C ASP A 91 -9.50 -9.32 -2.66
N ASN A 92 -9.67 -9.22 -1.34
CA ASN A 92 -10.55 -10.09 -0.57
C ASN A 92 -12.01 -9.96 -1.00
N GLN A 93 -12.52 -8.75 -1.21
CA GLN A 93 -13.91 -8.56 -1.64
C GLN A 93 -14.17 -9.24 -2.99
N ILE A 94 -13.25 -9.10 -3.95
CA ILE A 94 -13.40 -9.62 -5.32
C ILE A 94 -13.15 -11.13 -5.38
N ASN A 95 -12.09 -11.62 -4.73
CA ASN A 95 -11.62 -13.00 -4.91
C ASN A 95 -12.07 -13.95 -3.81
N VAL A 96 -12.53 -13.45 -2.66
CA VAL A 96 -12.98 -14.29 -1.55
C VAL A 96 -14.47 -14.09 -1.29
N LEU A 97 -14.88 -12.87 -0.92
CA LEU A 97 -16.24 -12.61 -0.42
C LEU A 97 -17.30 -12.79 -1.51
N LYS A 98 -17.18 -12.08 -2.64
CA LYS A 98 -18.16 -12.17 -3.75
C LYS A 98 -18.32 -13.59 -4.30
N PRO A 99 -17.26 -14.41 -4.52
CA PRO A 99 -17.42 -15.80 -4.93
C PRO A 99 -18.19 -16.63 -3.91
N ILE A 100 -17.87 -16.51 -2.62
CA ILE A 100 -18.54 -17.25 -1.54
C ILE A 100 -20.02 -16.86 -1.46
N GLU A 101 -20.33 -15.57 -1.48
CA GLU A 101 -21.70 -15.05 -1.53
C GLU A 101 -22.48 -15.58 -2.74
N GLY A 102 -21.79 -15.77 -3.87
CA GLY A 102 -22.32 -16.37 -5.09
C GLY A 102 -22.31 -17.90 -5.13
N GLY A 103 -21.98 -18.59 -4.03
CA GLY A 103 -21.94 -20.06 -3.95
C GLY A 103 -20.78 -20.71 -4.70
N LYS A 104 -19.71 -19.98 -5.00
CA LYS A 104 -18.50 -20.45 -5.68
C LYS A 104 -17.31 -20.50 -4.71
N PRO A 105 -16.32 -21.36 -4.95
CA PRO A 105 -15.10 -21.34 -4.14
C PRO A 105 -14.33 -20.01 -4.31
N PRO A 106 -13.57 -19.58 -3.29
CA PRO A 106 -12.69 -18.43 -3.40
C PRO A 106 -11.62 -18.66 -4.47
N LYS A 107 -11.14 -17.56 -5.06
CA LYS A 107 -10.06 -17.51 -6.03
C LYS A 107 -8.75 -17.12 -5.34
N PRO A 108 -7.59 -17.41 -5.95
CA PRO A 108 -6.31 -16.88 -5.48
C PRO A 108 -6.33 -15.35 -5.39
N LEU A 109 -5.64 -14.82 -4.39
CA LEU A 109 -5.41 -13.38 -4.26
C LEU A 109 -4.49 -12.90 -5.38
N MET A 110 -4.76 -11.71 -5.87
CA MET A 110 -4.05 -11.10 -7.00
C MET A 110 -2.69 -10.56 -6.57
N MET A 111 -2.55 -10.12 -5.31
CA MET A 111 -1.37 -9.48 -4.69
C MET A 111 -0.92 -8.16 -5.34
N THR A 112 -0.93 -8.06 -6.67
CA THR A 112 -0.60 -6.86 -7.44
C THR A 112 -1.52 -6.74 -8.65
N SER A 113 -1.87 -5.51 -9.04
CA SER A 113 -2.53 -5.21 -10.31
C SER A 113 -2.11 -3.83 -10.81
N PRO A 114 -0.92 -3.69 -11.42
CA PRO A 114 -0.45 -2.40 -11.92
C PRO A 114 -1.32 -1.92 -13.09
N GLY A 115 -1.67 -0.63 -13.07
CA GLY A 115 -2.47 0.02 -14.11
C GLY A 115 -1.59 0.70 -15.17
N VAL A 116 -2.10 0.84 -16.38
CA VAL A 116 -1.46 1.58 -17.48
C VAL A 116 -2.45 2.58 -18.05
N LEU A 117 -2.18 3.86 -17.89
CA LEU A 117 -2.93 4.97 -18.47
C LEU A 117 -2.23 5.42 -19.75
N VAL A 118 -2.87 5.24 -20.90
CA VAL A 118 -2.32 5.63 -22.21
C VAL A 118 -2.96 6.94 -22.63
N ASP A 119 -2.13 7.95 -22.91
CA ASP A 119 -2.53 9.20 -23.54
C ASP A 119 -2.73 8.98 -25.04
N GLY A 120 -3.98 8.86 -25.45
CA GLY A 120 -4.38 8.58 -26.82
C GLY A 120 -5.02 9.78 -27.52
N PRO A 121 -5.19 9.73 -28.85
CA PRO A 121 -5.75 10.83 -29.64
C PRO A 121 -7.18 11.21 -29.25
N GLU A 122 -7.96 10.31 -28.66
CA GLU A 122 -9.33 10.56 -28.18
C GLU A 122 -9.43 10.77 -26.65
N GLY A 123 -8.29 10.78 -25.94
CA GLY A 123 -8.24 10.88 -24.49
C GLY A 123 -7.48 9.72 -23.83
N PHE A 124 -7.52 9.74 -22.50
CA PHE A 124 -6.85 8.73 -21.69
C PHE A 124 -7.59 7.39 -21.72
N ASN A 125 -6.85 6.30 -21.95
CA ASN A 125 -7.36 4.93 -21.89
C ASN A 125 -6.65 4.15 -20.78
N LEU A 126 -7.42 3.49 -19.91
CA LEU A 126 -6.89 2.76 -18.75
C LEU A 126 -6.91 1.24 -18.98
N TYR A 127 -5.75 0.61 -18.80
CA TYR A 127 -5.49 -0.82 -18.96
C TYR A 127 -4.83 -1.43 -17.70
N TRP A 128 -4.69 -2.75 -17.69
CA TRP A 128 -3.95 -3.50 -16.65
C TRP A 128 -2.90 -4.42 -17.28
N THR A 129 -1.77 -4.56 -16.60
CA THR A 129 -0.54 -5.21 -17.12
C THR A 129 -0.55 -6.73 -17.19
N LYS A 130 -1.49 -7.44 -16.54
CA LYS A 130 -1.56 -8.91 -16.58
C LYS A 130 -2.81 -9.42 -17.33
N PRO A 131 -2.66 -10.14 -18.46
CA PRO A 131 -3.75 -10.85 -19.13
C PRO A 131 -4.31 -11.94 -18.20
N GLY A 132 -5.60 -11.87 -17.88
CA GLY A 132 -6.27 -12.76 -16.93
C GLY A 132 -6.76 -12.10 -15.63
N LEU A 133 -6.26 -10.90 -15.31
CA LEU A 133 -6.68 -10.13 -14.12
C LEU A 133 -7.84 -9.17 -14.40
N MET A 134 -7.96 -8.71 -15.64
CA MET A 134 -9.21 -8.24 -16.22
C MET A 134 -9.13 -8.46 -17.75
N ASN A 135 -9.70 -9.54 -18.30
CA ASN A 135 -9.97 -9.61 -19.74
C ASN A 135 -10.69 -8.32 -20.18
N TYR A 136 -9.94 -7.45 -20.86
CA TYR A 136 -10.46 -6.36 -21.64
C TYR A 136 -10.82 -6.98 -23.00
N GLN A 137 -11.95 -7.66 -23.05
CA GLN A 137 -12.71 -7.75 -24.28
C GLN A 137 -13.84 -6.73 -24.15
N GLU A 138 -13.90 -5.83 -25.13
CA GLU A 138 -14.81 -4.70 -25.25
C GLU A 138 -16.31 -5.07 -25.13
N GLU A 139 -16.66 -6.36 -25.11
CA GLU A 139 -18.04 -6.84 -25.19
C GLU A 139 -18.74 -7.12 -23.85
N SER A 140 -18.07 -6.95 -22.71
CA SER A 140 -18.79 -6.98 -21.42
C SER A 140 -18.52 -5.72 -20.61
N ARG A 141 -19.53 -4.84 -20.59
CA ARG A 141 -19.75 -3.89 -19.49
C ARG A 141 -19.76 -4.68 -18.19
N ARG A 142 -18.59 -4.81 -17.56
CA ARG A 142 -18.32 -5.51 -16.31
C ARG A 142 -19.36 -5.16 -15.23
N PRO A 143 -20.30 -6.06 -14.91
CA PRO A 143 -21.30 -5.84 -13.87
C PRO A 143 -20.71 -5.94 -12.45
N ASP A 144 -19.48 -6.44 -12.31
CA ASP A 144 -18.79 -6.69 -11.04
C ASP A 144 -17.98 -5.50 -10.50
N ARG A 145 -17.75 -4.48 -11.34
CA ARG A 145 -17.04 -3.24 -10.97
C ARG A 145 -17.87 -2.31 -10.07
N TYR A 146 -19.19 -2.42 -10.12
CA TYR A 146 -20.07 -1.68 -9.22
C TYR A 146 -20.36 -2.52 -7.98
N GLY A 147 -20.34 -1.87 -6.81
CA GLY A 147 -20.63 -2.51 -5.54
C GLY A 147 -19.38 -2.96 -4.77
N LEU A 148 -18.22 -2.36 -5.07
CA LEU A 148 -17.11 -2.36 -4.12
C LEU A 148 -17.40 -1.36 -3.01
N PHE A 149 -16.84 -1.58 -1.81
CA PHE A 149 -17.07 -0.64 -0.71
C PHE A 149 -16.58 0.78 -1.04
N ILE A 150 -15.54 0.90 -1.88
CA ILE A 150 -14.95 2.18 -2.29
C ILE A 150 -15.91 3.05 -3.12
N ASP A 151 -16.80 2.44 -3.89
CA ASP A 151 -17.79 3.17 -4.72
C ASP A 151 -18.74 4.01 -3.85
N ALA A 152 -18.88 3.63 -2.58
CA ALA A 152 -19.73 4.30 -1.61
C ALA A 152 -19.02 5.42 -0.83
N LEU A 153 -17.74 5.67 -1.06
CA LEU A 153 -17.02 6.76 -0.38
C LEU A 153 -17.44 8.15 -0.89
N VAL A 154 -17.73 8.26 -2.18
CA VAL A 154 -18.09 9.53 -2.82
C VAL A 154 -19.57 9.85 -2.64
N SER A 155 -20.42 8.83 -2.44
CA SER A 155 -21.84 9.07 -2.25
C SER A 155 -22.13 9.83 -0.95
N GLY A 156 -22.97 10.85 -1.06
CA GLY A 156 -23.52 11.57 0.10
C GLY A 156 -24.46 10.74 0.98
N GLU A 157 -24.91 9.59 0.48
CA GLU A 157 -25.89 8.69 1.08
C GLU A 157 -25.27 7.69 2.08
N ARG A 158 -26.10 6.86 2.72
CA ARG A 158 -25.60 5.70 3.46
C ARG A 158 -25.00 4.70 2.48
N ILE A 159 -23.82 4.16 2.83
CA ILE A 159 -23.09 3.17 2.03
C ILE A 159 -23.99 2.04 1.52
N SER A 160 -24.85 1.48 2.37
CA SER A 160 -25.76 0.39 1.98
C SER A 160 -26.73 0.81 0.87
N GLN A 161 -27.29 2.02 0.94
CA GLN A 161 -28.24 2.53 -0.06
C GLN A 161 -27.55 2.76 -1.40
N THR A 162 -26.34 3.31 -1.38
CA THR A 162 -25.54 3.49 -2.59
C THR A 162 -25.19 2.15 -3.22
N LEU A 163 -24.74 1.17 -2.44
CA LEU A 163 -24.43 -0.17 -2.94
C LEU A 163 -25.67 -0.84 -3.55
N ASP A 164 -26.83 -0.75 -2.91
CA ASP A 164 -28.09 -1.33 -3.43
C ASP A 164 -28.53 -0.64 -4.73
N ARG A 165 -28.47 0.70 -4.76
CA ARG A 165 -28.78 1.50 -5.96
C ARG A 165 -27.85 1.17 -7.13
N LEU A 166 -26.55 1.03 -6.87
CA LEU A 166 -25.54 0.66 -7.86
C LEU A 166 -25.78 -0.75 -8.41
N LYS A 167 -26.15 -1.70 -7.56
CA LYS A 167 -26.53 -3.07 -7.97
C LYS A 167 -27.78 -3.07 -8.86
N GLU A 168 -28.75 -2.21 -8.56
CA GLU A 168 -29.99 -2.07 -9.34
C GLU A 168 -29.82 -1.23 -10.62
N GLY A 169 -28.65 -0.61 -10.82
CA GLY A 169 -28.34 0.20 -12.00
C GLY A 169 -29.13 1.52 -12.09
N LYS A 170 -29.61 2.06 -10.95
CA LYS A 170 -30.48 3.25 -10.91
C LYS A 170 -29.72 4.56 -10.63
N GLY A 171 -30.15 5.65 -11.27
CA GLY A 171 -29.68 7.02 -11.02
C GLY A 171 -28.31 7.36 -11.60
N ASP A 172 -27.88 8.62 -11.41
CA ASP A 172 -26.55 9.08 -11.79
C ASP A 172 -25.49 8.31 -11.00
N ARG A 173 -24.46 7.83 -11.70
CA ARG A 173 -23.42 7.01 -11.09
C ARG A 173 -22.38 7.94 -10.46
N PRO A 174 -21.96 7.69 -9.21
CA PRO A 174 -20.82 8.39 -8.64
C PRO A 174 -19.57 8.12 -9.50
N PRO A 175 -18.50 8.92 -9.35
CA PRO A 175 -17.24 8.70 -10.03
C PRO A 175 -16.78 7.24 -9.86
N ARG A 176 -16.32 6.62 -10.95
CA ARG A 176 -15.87 5.22 -10.88
C ARG A 176 -14.49 5.18 -10.23
N PHE A 177 -14.30 4.23 -9.31
CA PHE A 177 -12.99 3.95 -8.76
C PHE A 177 -12.27 2.85 -9.53
N TRP A 178 -11.02 3.13 -9.85
CA TRP A 178 -10.07 2.22 -10.46
C TRP A 178 -8.94 2.04 -9.47
N VAL A 179 -8.50 0.80 -9.22
CA VAL A 179 -7.38 0.56 -8.31
C VAL A 179 -6.22 -0.04 -9.08
N ALA A 180 -5.07 0.62 -8.95
CA ALA A 180 -3.81 0.18 -9.51
C ALA A 180 -2.83 -0.03 -8.35
N TYR A 181 -2.16 -1.19 -8.30
CA TYR A 181 -1.25 -1.50 -7.21
C TYR A 181 -0.06 -2.38 -7.68
N PRO A 182 1.18 -2.06 -7.31
CA PRO A 182 1.58 -0.90 -6.50
C PRO A 182 1.73 0.40 -7.30
N ASN A 183 1.66 0.32 -8.62
CA ASN A 183 2.01 1.44 -9.52
C ASN A 183 0.97 1.67 -10.61
N LEU A 184 0.96 2.90 -11.12
CA LEU A 184 0.29 3.31 -12.35
C LEU A 184 1.36 3.77 -13.35
N TYR A 185 1.29 3.31 -14.60
CA TYR A 185 2.19 3.77 -15.66
C TYR A 185 1.41 4.72 -16.56
N LEU A 186 1.89 5.95 -16.73
CA LEU A 186 1.36 6.90 -17.70
C LEU A 186 2.21 6.83 -18.98
N VAL A 187 1.63 6.32 -20.05
CA VAL A 187 2.28 6.21 -21.36
C VAL A 187 1.81 7.38 -22.21
N THR A 188 2.77 8.20 -22.64
CA THR A 188 2.56 9.30 -23.58
C THR A 188 3.19 8.93 -24.93
N PRO A 189 3.00 9.72 -25.99
CA PRO A 189 3.67 9.49 -27.27
C PRO A 189 5.21 9.45 -27.18
N ASP A 190 5.79 10.22 -26.23
CA ASP A 190 7.23 10.44 -26.15
C ASP A 190 7.90 9.62 -25.03
N GLU A 191 7.17 9.32 -23.95
CA GLU A 191 7.74 8.71 -22.75
C GLU A 191 6.75 7.86 -21.95
N THR A 192 7.30 7.01 -21.08
CA THR A 192 6.54 6.28 -20.05
C THR A 192 6.93 6.80 -18.67
N ILE A 193 5.94 7.35 -17.97
CA ILE A 193 6.09 7.93 -16.64
C ILE A 193 5.58 6.92 -15.61
N LEU A 194 6.43 6.54 -14.68
CA LEU A 194 6.04 5.73 -13.53
C LEU A 194 5.39 6.62 -12.46
N LEU A 195 4.09 6.45 -12.24
CA LEU A 195 3.37 7.04 -11.11
C LEU A 195 3.37 6.02 -9.97
N THR A 196 4.19 6.29 -8.96
CA THR A 196 4.32 5.45 -7.76
C THR A 196 4.33 6.31 -6.51
N HIS A 197 3.80 5.79 -5.40
CA HIS A 197 4.01 6.40 -4.08
C HIS A 197 5.50 6.29 -3.65
N GLY A 198 6.24 5.32 -4.19
CA GLY A 198 7.68 5.22 -3.98
C GLY A 198 8.09 4.44 -2.73
N HIS A 199 7.16 3.96 -1.90
CA HIS A 199 7.51 3.18 -0.71
C HIS A 199 8.40 1.98 -1.04
N TYR A 200 8.14 1.22 -2.11
CA TYR A 200 9.02 0.11 -2.54
C TYR A 200 10.43 0.52 -3.03
N LEU A 201 10.72 1.82 -3.18
CA LEU A 201 12.06 2.34 -3.43
C LEU A 201 12.81 2.68 -2.12
N GLU A 202 12.10 2.70 -1.00
CA GLU A 202 12.72 2.92 0.30
C GLU A 202 13.22 1.60 0.89
N THR A 203 14.45 1.61 1.38
CA THR A 203 15.13 0.42 1.92
C THR A 203 14.31 -0.30 2.99
N TRP A 204 13.52 0.42 3.78
CA TRP A 204 12.70 -0.20 4.82
C TRP A 204 11.56 -1.04 4.25
N TRP A 205 10.84 -0.49 3.28
CA TRP A 205 9.70 -1.16 2.66
C TRP A 205 10.12 -2.16 1.58
N ALA A 206 11.35 -2.06 1.07
CA ALA A 206 11.96 -3.06 0.22
C ALA A 206 12.67 -4.18 1.01
N LEU A 207 12.82 -4.03 2.34
CA LEU A 207 13.66 -4.88 3.18
C LEU A 207 13.30 -6.36 3.07
N GLY A 208 12.00 -6.70 3.10
CA GLY A 208 11.55 -8.08 2.93
C GLY A 208 12.00 -8.62 1.58
N GLY A 209 11.80 -7.84 0.51
CA GLY A 209 12.32 -8.13 -0.83
C GLY A 209 13.83 -8.39 -0.85
N GLU A 210 14.63 -7.45 -0.32
CA GLU A 210 16.09 -7.53 -0.34
C GLU A 210 16.65 -8.66 0.53
N VAL A 211 16.13 -8.82 1.75
CA VAL A 211 16.61 -9.80 2.72
C VAL A 211 16.19 -11.20 2.32
N VAL A 212 14.92 -11.40 1.94
CA VAL A 212 14.43 -12.72 1.51
C VAL A 212 15.19 -13.17 0.26
N SER A 213 15.44 -12.26 -0.70
CA SER A 213 16.16 -12.63 -1.92
C SER A 213 17.59 -13.08 -1.69
N ARG A 214 18.25 -12.55 -0.67
CA ARG A 214 19.62 -12.97 -0.29
C ARG A 214 19.63 -14.22 0.57
N LEU A 215 18.68 -14.36 1.49
CA LEU A 215 18.67 -15.45 2.46
C LEU A 215 18.07 -16.74 1.91
N LEU A 216 17.16 -16.69 0.93
CA LEU A 216 16.53 -17.89 0.39
C LEU A 216 17.55 -18.90 -0.14
N PRO A 217 18.53 -18.52 -0.99
CA PRO A 217 19.57 -19.44 -1.47
C PRO A 217 20.48 -20.01 -0.36
N GLU A 218 20.60 -19.32 0.78
CA GLU A 218 21.39 -19.79 1.93
C GLU A 218 20.58 -20.73 2.85
N CYS A 219 19.26 -20.54 2.93
CA CYS A 219 18.39 -21.23 3.87
C CYS A 219 17.67 -22.45 3.27
N PHE A 220 17.49 -22.49 1.95
CA PHE A 220 16.69 -23.49 1.26
C PHE A 220 17.48 -24.09 0.10
N SER A 221 17.24 -25.37 -0.16
CA SER A 221 17.82 -26.04 -1.33
C SER A 221 17.26 -25.46 -2.63
N ARG A 222 18.04 -25.58 -3.71
CA ARG A 222 17.61 -25.14 -5.04
C ARG A 222 16.28 -25.78 -5.47
N GLU A 223 16.09 -27.06 -5.15
CA GLU A 223 14.82 -27.77 -5.40
C GLU A 223 13.64 -27.16 -4.64
N GLU A 224 13.83 -26.78 -3.37
CA GLU A 224 12.78 -26.13 -2.57
C GLU A 224 12.40 -24.75 -3.13
N ILE A 225 13.39 -23.99 -3.63
CA ILE A 225 13.14 -22.67 -4.21
C ILE A 225 12.49 -22.80 -5.60
N GLU A 226 12.97 -23.71 -6.45
CA GLU A 226 12.36 -23.97 -7.76
C GLU A 226 10.90 -24.45 -7.62
N ASN A 227 10.61 -25.28 -6.62
CA ASN A 227 9.24 -25.72 -6.28
C ASN A 227 8.33 -24.59 -5.77
N SER A 228 8.89 -23.43 -5.42
CA SER A 228 8.13 -22.24 -4.98
C SER A 228 7.71 -21.32 -6.14
N ASN A 229 8.06 -21.66 -7.39
CA ASN A 229 7.87 -20.84 -8.60
C ASN A 229 8.62 -19.50 -8.57
N LEU A 230 9.67 -19.38 -7.75
CA LEU A 230 10.55 -18.22 -7.75
C LEU A 230 11.64 -18.38 -8.81
N GLU A 231 11.85 -17.35 -9.63
CA GLU A 231 12.90 -17.33 -10.65
C GLU A 231 14.27 -17.04 -10.02
N ILE A 232 15.22 -17.95 -10.20
CA ILE A 232 16.63 -17.78 -9.82
C ILE A 232 17.47 -17.81 -11.09
N ASN A 233 18.27 -16.78 -11.30
CA ASN A 233 19.29 -16.75 -12.35
C ASN A 233 20.69 -16.91 -11.76
N ASP A 234 21.72 -16.96 -12.61
CA ASP A 234 23.12 -17.12 -12.19
C ASP A 234 23.60 -15.99 -11.24
N ASP A 235 22.95 -14.82 -11.29
CA ASP A 235 23.20 -13.66 -10.43
C ASP A 235 22.42 -13.66 -9.09
N GLY A 236 21.65 -14.73 -8.80
CA GLY A 236 20.84 -14.89 -7.59
C GLY A 236 19.33 -14.74 -7.81
N LEU A 237 18.58 -14.60 -6.72
CA LEU A 237 17.13 -14.42 -6.77
C LEU A 237 16.80 -13.01 -7.28
N GLN A 238 16.01 -12.93 -8.36
CA GLN A 238 15.51 -11.69 -8.94
C GLN A 238 13.99 -11.65 -8.74
N PRO A 239 13.50 -11.16 -7.58
CA PRO A 239 12.07 -11.15 -7.31
C PRO A 239 11.34 -10.24 -8.29
N SER A 240 10.23 -10.72 -8.86
CA SER A 240 9.33 -9.85 -9.62
C SER A 240 8.67 -8.84 -8.67
N ILE A 241 8.04 -7.80 -9.22
CA ILE A 241 7.25 -6.84 -8.41
C ILE A 241 6.14 -7.54 -7.60
N TYR A 242 5.61 -8.65 -8.13
CA TYR A 242 4.64 -9.49 -7.43
C TYR A 242 5.27 -10.12 -6.18
N ASP A 243 6.47 -10.67 -6.32
CA ASP A 243 7.20 -11.30 -5.21
C ASP A 243 7.63 -10.25 -4.17
N MET A 244 8.13 -9.09 -4.61
CA MET A 244 8.48 -7.99 -3.71
C MET A 244 7.28 -7.55 -2.87
N VAL A 245 6.11 -7.36 -3.48
CA VAL A 245 4.88 -7.02 -2.75
C VAL A 245 4.51 -8.14 -1.76
N GLY A 246 4.61 -9.40 -2.18
CA GLY A 246 4.32 -10.55 -1.32
C GLY A 246 5.27 -10.67 -0.13
N PHE A 247 6.57 -10.51 -0.34
CA PHE A 247 7.60 -10.59 0.70
C PHE A 247 7.49 -9.45 1.72
N ASN A 248 7.15 -8.25 1.24
CA ASN A 248 7.02 -7.08 2.09
C ASN A 248 5.67 -7.00 2.82
N TYR A 249 4.62 -7.65 2.31
CA TYR A 249 3.27 -7.57 2.88
C TYR A 249 3.22 -7.85 4.40
N PRO A 250 3.81 -8.94 4.95
CA PRO A 250 3.78 -9.17 6.39
C PRO A 250 4.48 -8.08 7.21
N LEU A 251 5.55 -7.47 6.67
CA LEU A 251 6.27 -6.37 7.31
C LEU A 251 5.44 -5.09 7.27
N SER A 252 4.81 -4.79 6.13
CA SER A 252 3.88 -3.67 5.99
C SER A 252 2.69 -3.79 6.94
N GLN A 253 2.12 -4.98 7.09
CA GLN A 253 1.06 -5.26 8.06
C GLN A 253 1.50 -5.02 9.51
N LEU A 254 2.70 -5.51 9.85
CA LEU A 254 3.22 -5.41 11.21
C LEU A 254 3.49 -3.95 11.63
N VAL A 255 3.95 -3.12 10.69
CA VAL A 255 4.54 -1.81 10.99
C VAL A 255 3.58 -0.67 10.68
N CYS A 256 2.80 -0.80 9.61
CA CYS A 256 1.84 0.21 9.19
C CYS A 256 0.44 -0.26 9.53
N SER A 257 -0.19 -1.02 8.64
CA SER A 257 -1.65 -1.12 8.60
C SER A 257 -2.28 -1.83 9.82
N GLY A 258 -1.53 -2.63 10.56
CA GLY A 258 -2.01 -3.31 11.77
C GLY A 258 -2.06 -2.44 13.03
N ILE A 259 -1.28 -1.36 13.13
CA ILE A 259 -1.18 -0.57 14.38
C ILE A 259 -2.49 0.19 14.65
N GLY A 260 -3.04 0.88 13.65
CA GLY A 260 -4.32 1.59 13.74
C GLY A 260 -5.48 0.65 14.08
N GLN A 261 -5.35 -0.64 13.73
CA GLN A 261 -6.36 -1.67 13.99
C GLN A 261 -6.10 -2.50 15.26
N ALA A 262 -5.04 -2.21 16.03
CA ALA A 262 -4.68 -2.97 17.23
C ALA A 262 -5.60 -2.73 18.46
N GLY A 263 -6.76 -2.10 18.26
CA GLY A 263 -7.73 -1.79 19.30
C GLY A 263 -7.12 -0.94 20.42
N ARG A 264 -7.23 -1.39 21.68
CA ARG A 264 -6.70 -0.64 22.84
C ARG A 264 -5.19 -0.42 22.79
N LEU A 265 -4.44 -1.25 22.05
CA LEU A 265 -2.99 -1.10 21.90
C LEU A 265 -2.60 0.09 21.03
N CYS A 266 -3.47 0.53 20.12
CA CYS A 266 -3.25 1.69 19.26
C CYS A 266 -2.89 2.95 20.08
N LYS A 267 -3.52 3.16 21.25
CA LYS A 267 -3.19 4.29 22.14
C LYS A 267 -1.73 4.28 22.61
N PHE A 268 -1.19 3.11 22.92
CA PHE A 268 0.21 2.98 23.35
C PHE A 268 1.15 3.15 22.16
N ALA A 269 0.80 2.60 20.99
CA ALA A 269 1.57 2.78 19.76
C ALA A 269 1.65 4.26 19.35
N LYS A 270 0.54 5.00 19.38
CA LYS A 270 0.51 6.46 19.15
C LYS A 270 1.43 7.22 20.12
N THR A 271 1.46 6.81 21.39
CA THR A 271 2.37 7.43 22.38
C THR A 271 3.83 7.18 22.03
N VAL A 272 4.18 5.95 21.65
CA VAL A 272 5.53 5.58 21.23
C VAL A 272 5.92 6.36 19.96
N GLN A 273 5.01 6.47 18.99
CA GLN A 273 5.25 7.19 17.75
C GLN A 273 5.44 8.70 17.99
N ALA A 274 4.58 9.34 18.79
CA ALA A 274 4.69 10.77 19.11
C ALA A 274 6.05 11.07 19.78
N GLN A 275 6.45 10.26 20.74
CA GLN A 275 7.76 10.39 21.39
C GLN A 275 8.92 10.15 20.42
N ALA A 276 8.82 9.15 19.53
CA ALA A 276 9.82 8.92 18.51
C ALA A 276 9.95 10.13 17.54
N LYS A 277 8.83 10.74 17.12
CA LYS A 277 8.82 11.98 16.30
C LYS A 277 9.52 13.14 17.02
N GLU A 278 9.44 13.19 18.35
CA GLU A 278 10.12 14.17 19.21
C GLU A 278 11.59 13.81 19.55
N ASN A 279 12.12 12.69 19.02
CA ASN A 279 13.41 12.09 19.39
C ASN A 279 13.51 11.66 20.87
N ASP A 280 12.39 11.44 21.56
CA ASP A 280 12.35 10.82 22.89
C ASP A 280 12.29 9.28 22.75
N THR A 281 13.40 8.62 23.05
CA THR A 281 13.51 7.15 22.98
C THR A 281 13.25 6.47 24.33
N SER A 282 12.80 7.19 25.35
CA SER A 282 12.71 6.69 26.72
C SER A 282 11.73 5.52 26.88
N VAL A 283 10.55 5.57 26.25
CA VAL A 283 9.59 4.46 26.27
C VAL A 283 10.10 3.28 25.45
N ILE A 284 10.64 3.53 24.25
CA ILE A 284 11.23 2.49 23.39
C ILE A 284 12.33 1.75 24.15
N GLY A 285 13.25 2.47 24.79
CA GLY A 285 14.32 1.90 25.60
C GLY A 285 13.80 1.09 26.79
N ARG A 286 12.72 1.54 27.45
CA ARG A 286 12.06 0.77 28.52
C ARG A 286 11.43 -0.52 28.01
N ILE A 287 10.80 -0.50 26.83
CA ILE A 287 10.21 -1.68 26.20
C ILE A 287 11.32 -2.68 25.85
N ILE A 288 12.34 -2.25 25.10
CA ILE A 288 13.47 -3.11 24.68
C ILE A 288 14.15 -3.74 25.89
N LYS A 289 14.40 -2.96 26.96
CA LYS A 289 15.02 -3.48 28.19
C LYS A 289 14.20 -4.58 28.87
N LYS A 290 12.86 -4.49 28.80
CA LYS A 290 11.95 -5.45 29.46
C LYS A 290 11.52 -6.60 28.55
N LEU A 291 11.70 -6.49 27.24
CA LEU A 291 11.22 -7.45 26.25
C LEU A 291 11.80 -8.86 26.44
N PRO A 292 13.12 -9.05 26.69
CA PRO A 292 13.70 -10.38 26.90
C PRO A 292 13.10 -11.09 28.12
N ASP A 293 12.98 -10.37 29.24
CA ASP A 293 12.42 -10.93 30.48
C ASP A 293 10.93 -11.25 30.36
N ALA A 294 10.18 -10.41 29.64
CA ALA A 294 8.77 -10.63 29.38
C ALA A 294 8.57 -11.87 28.49
N ALA A 295 9.32 -11.99 27.39
CA ALA A 295 9.29 -13.16 26.52
C ALA A 295 9.67 -14.44 27.29
N ALA A 296 10.75 -14.41 28.07
CA ALA A 296 11.17 -15.55 28.87
C ALA A 296 10.06 -16.05 29.82
N ARG A 297 9.34 -15.14 30.49
CA ARG A 297 8.23 -15.51 31.40
C ARG A 297 6.99 -16.03 30.68
N SER A 298 6.69 -15.52 29.48
CA SER A 298 5.49 -15.90 28.73
C SER A 298 5.60 -17.28 28.08
N PHE A 299 6.81 -17.77 27.82
CA PHE A 299 7.04 -19.08 27.19
C PHE A 299 7.44 -20.20 28.17
N THR A 300 7.68 -19.88 29.45
CA THR A 300 7.81 -20.87 30.52
C THR A 300 6.44 -21.21 31.11
N SER A 301 5.73 -22.16 30.50
CA SER A 301 4.57 -22.81 31.12
C SER A 301 5.04 -23.93 32.04
N PRO A 302 4.44 -24.15 33.23
CA PRO A 302 4.84 -25.22 34.17
C PRO A 302 4.65 -26.66 33.65
N ARG A 303 4.15 -26.86 32.42
CA ARG A 303 3.79 -28.19 31.88
C ARG A 303 4.67 -28.71 30.75
N ALA A 304 5.74 -28.02 30.35
CA ALA A 304 6.60 -28.49 29.27
C ALA A 304 7.95 -28.99 29.81
N GLY A 305 8.19 -30.29 29.72
CA GLY A 305 9.51 -30.89 29.95
C GLY A 305 10.51 -30.55 28.83
N THR A 306 11.59 -31.34 28.76
CA THR A 306 12.83 -31.30 27.94
C THR A 306 12.82 -30.64 26.54
N LEU A 307 11.65 -30.41 25.92
CA LEU A 307 11.44 -29.56 24.74
C LEU A 307 11.74 -28.05 24.98
N ASP A 308 11.80 -27.61 26.25
CA ASP A 308 12.01 -26.20 26.65
C ASP A 308 13.39 -25.61 26.31
N LYS A 309 14.44 -26.44 26.16
CA LYS A 309 15.76 -25.95 25.75
C LYS A 309 15.84 -25.59 24.27
N LEU A 310 15.09 -26.29 23.41
CA LEU A 310 15.00 -25.99 21.97
C LEU A 310 14.04 -24.82 21.71
N LYS A 311 12.93 -24.74 22.45
CA LYS A 311 11.96 -23.62 22.35
C LYS A 311 12.50 -22.30 22.88
N SER A 312 13.30 -22.32 23.96
CA SER A 312 13.91 -21.09 24.49
C SER A 312 14.95 -20.48 23.54
N GLY A 313 15.61 -21.27 22.69
CA GLY A 313 16.48 -20.77 21.61
C GLY A 313 15.70 -20.07 20.49
N ALA A 314 14.65 -20.72 19.98
CA ALA A 314 13.77 -20.13 18.95
C ALA A 314 13.03 -18.88 19.46
N VAL A 315 12.54 -18.90 20.70
CA VAL A 315 11.90 -17.75 21.36
C VAL A 315 12.89 -16.61 21.59
N LYS A 316 14.14 -16.91 21.99
CA LYS A 316 15.19 -15.88 22.09
C LYS A 316 15.54 -15.31 20.72
N ASN A 317 15.53 -16.11 19.65
CA ASN A 317 15.79 -15.65 18.30
C ASN A 317 14.65 -14.79 17.74
N VAL A 318 13.38 -15.16 17.98
CA VAL A 318 12.22 -14.33 17.61
C VAL A 318 12.19 -13.03 18.44
N ALA A 319 12.46 -13.10 19.75
CA ALA A 319 12.56 -11.93 20.59
C ALA A 319 13.74 -11.02 20.19
N ALA A 320 14.87 -11.61 19.76
CA ALA A 320 16.01 -10.87 19.23
C ALA A 320 15.74 -10.31 17.83
N ALA A 321 14.95 -10.98 16.98
CA ALA A 321 14.52 -10.48 15.68
C ALA A 321 13.50 -9.34 15.83
N VAL A 322 12.56 -9.45 16.77
CA VAL A 322 11.63 -8.37 17.13
C VAL A 322 12.38 -7.22 17.79
N ALA A 323 13.29 -7.48 18.72
CA ALA A 323 14.13 -6.44 19.33
C ALA A 323 15.09 -5.81 18.32
N GLY A 324 15.61 -6.58 17.37
CA GLY A 324 16.47 -6.14 16.28
C GLY A 324 15.69 -5.28 15.29
N GLY A 325 14.48 -5.70 14.91
CA GLY A 325 13.54 -4.93 14.11
C GLY A 325 13.13 -3.64 14.82
N VAL A 326 12.82 -3.67 16.11
CA VAL A 326 12.49 -2.48 16.91
C VAL A 326 13.71 -1.55 17.09
N ASN A 327 14.92 -2.09 17.29
CA ASN A 327 16.15 -1.29 17.36
C ASN A 327 16.53 -0.69 16.00
N LEU A 328 16.27 -1.40 14.91
CA LEU A 328 16.46 -0.93 13.55
C LEU A 328 15.44 0.16 13.22
N VAL A 329 14.16 -0.04 13.56
CA VAL A 329 13.08 0.95 13.45
C VAL A 329 13.39 2.19 14.28
N ALA A 330 13.82 2.03 15.53
CA ALA A 330 14.23 3.15 16.37
C ALA A 330 15.47 3.85 15.80
N GLY A 331 16.50 3.11 15.39
CA GLY A 331 17.75 3.67 14.86
C GLY A 331 17.60 4.36 13.49
N LEU A 332 16.64 3.92 12.67
CA LEU A 332 16.34 4.52 11.37
C LEU A 332 15.33 5.68 11.47
N ALA A 333 14.30 5.57 12.33
CA ALA A 333 13.37 6.68 12.60
C ALA A 333 14.07 7.88 13.27
N LEU A 334 15.17 7.64 14.01
CA LEU A 334 16.00 8.68 14.62
C LEU A 334 17.05 9.29 13.68
N LYS A 335 17.26 8.72 12.49
CA LYS A 335 18.06 9.37 11.45
C LYS A 335 17.15 10.36 10.74
N LYS A 336 17.25 11.65 11.09
CA LYS A 336 16.84 12.71 10.16
C LYS A 336 17.38 12.37 8.77
N PRO A 337 16.62 12.52 7.68
CA PRO A 337 17.22 12.53 6.37
C PRO A 337 18.29 13.61 6.43
N LYS A 338 19.57 13.21 6.30
CA LYS A 338 20.58 14.18 5.89
C LYS A 338 19.98 14.77 4.62
N SER A 339 19.78 16.10 4.59
CA SER A 339 19.45 16.82 3.37
C SER A 339 20.16 16.09 2.23
N ALA A 340 19.41 15.60 1.27
CA ALA A 340 19.98 15.06 0.05
C ALA A 340 20.74 16.23 -0.60
N ARG A 341 21.99 16.45 -0.17
CA ARG A 341 23.01 16.96 -1.07
C ARG A 341 23.01 15.91 -2.14
N GLY A 342 22.43 16.26 -3.28
CA GLY A 342 22.49 15.46 -4.49
C GLY A 342 23.88 14.89 -4.59
N ARG A 343 23.99 13.58 -4.38
CA ARG A 343 24.94 12.85 -5.20
C ARG A 343 24.23 12.83 -6.53
N GLU A 344 24.64 13.75 -7.40
CA GLU A 344 24.53 13.52 -8.83
C GLU A 344 25.07 12.11 -9.03
N TYR A 345 24.17 11.16 -9.25
CA TYR A 345 24.54 10.02 -10.07
C TYR A 345 24.77 10.65 -11.44
N MET A 346 26.02 11.03 -11.71
CA MET A 346 26.46 11.21 -13.08
C MET A 346 26.17 9.86 -13.75
N PHE A 347 25.11 9.83 -14.55
CA PHE A 347 25.06 8.91 -15.65
C PHE A 347 26.29 9.25 -16.48
N ASP A 348 27.31 8.40 -16.41
CA ASP A 348 28.40 8.45 -17.37
C ASP A 348 27.73 8.40 -18.76
N GLN A 349 27.78 9.54 -19.44
CA GLN A 349 27.51 9.58 -20.86
C GLN A 349 28.52 8.62 -21.50
N PRO A 350 28.11 7.75 -22.44
CA PRO A 350 29.09 7.01 -23.22
C PRO A 350 30.01 8.04 -23.87
N GLU A 351 31.28 8.01 -23.53
CA GLU A 351 32.29 8.74 -24.29
C GLU A 351 32.23 8.21 -25.72
N ASP A 352 31.92 9.12 -26.64
CA ASP A 352 32.23 8.97 -28.05
C ASP A 352 33.73 8.69 -28.17
N GLU A 353 34.11 7.42 -28.27
CA GLU A 353 35.38 7.01 -28.88
C GLU A 353 35.10 6.26 -30.18
N ASP A 354 35.30 7.01 -31.26
CA ASP A 354 35.85 6.58 -32.54
C ASP A 354 35.03 5.68 -33.48
N ARG A 355 34.38 6.37 -34.42
CA ARG A 355 34.62 6.28 -35.88
C ARG A 355 35.16 4.92 -36.39
N LEU A 356 34.28 4.18 -37.07
CA LEU A 356 34.36 3.91 -38.52
C LEU A 356 33.05 3.36 -39.07
#